data_AF-A0A4Y2H9Y5-F1
#
_entry.id   AF-A0A4Y2H9Y5-F1
#
_cell.length_a   1.000
_cell.length_b   1.000
_cell.length_c   1.000
_cell.angle_alpha   90.00
_cell.angle_beta   90.00
_cell.angle_gamma   90.00
#
_symmetry.space_group_name_H-M   'P 1'
#
loop_
_entity.id
_entity.type
_entity.pdbx_description
1 polymer ?
#
loop_
_entity_poly.entity_id
_entity_poly.type
_entity_poly.pdbx_seq_one_letter_code
_entity_poly.pdbx_strand_id
1 'polypeptide(L)'
;MTSKTLINLKTSKRSAVLENHRITISELSEEGSISYVPVLSLLTKDLSMRRVSTKFVPELLSADEKEDRFSTSFDLPEYAKNEGNFLKMIVTRDGSLAYGYN
;
A
#
# COMPACT_ATOMS: atom_id res chain seq x y z
N MET A 1 26.46 -22.29 10.25
CA MET A 1 25.52 -22.10 9.13
C MET A 1 26.29 -21.56 7.93
N THR A 2 26.11 -22.12 6.73
CA THR A 2 26.87 -21.73 5.53
C THR A 2 26.25 -20.49 4.86
N SER A 3 27.07 -19.71 4.14
CA SER A 3 26.65 -18.47 3.46
C SER A 3 25.43 -18.65 2.55
N LYS A 4 25.33 -19.80 1.86
CA LYS A 4 24.20 -20.14 0.98
C LYS A 4 22.86 -20.25 1.72
N THR A 5 22.85 -20.77 2.95
CA THR A 5 21.64 -20.89 3.76
C THR A 5 21.11 -19.52 4.19
N LEU A 6 22.00 -18.59 4.52
CA LEU A 6 21.63 -17.23 4.90
C LEU A 6 21.08 -16.43 3.71
N ILE A 7 21.68 -16.59 2.52
CA ILE A 7 21.20 -15.96 1.28
C ILE A 7 19.79 -16.46 0.94
N ASN A 8 19.59 -17.78 0.95
CA ASN A 8 18.29 -18.38 0.65
C ASN A 8 17.20 -17.93 1.63
N LEU A 9 17.54 -17.83 2.92
CA LEU A 9 16.63 -17.34 3.95
C LEU A 9 16.25 -15.87 3.74
N LYS A 10 17.23 -15.00 3.44
CA LYS A 10 16.99 -13.58 3.12
C LYS A 10 16.02 -13.43 1.95
N THR A 11 16.26 -14.16 0.87
CA THR A 11 15.42 -14.12 -0.32
C THR A 11 14.00 -14.61 -0.02
N SER A 12 13.87 -15.75 0.68
CA SER A 12 12.57 -16.31 1.06
C SER A 12 11.74 -15.34 1.91
N LYS A 13 12.31 -14.79 3.00
CA LYS A 13 11.58 -13.86 3.88
C LYS A 13 11.27 -12.53 3.19
N ARG A 14 12.12 -12.09 2.25
CA ARG A 14 11.80 -10.94 1.40
C ARG A 14 10.60 -11.20 0.50
N SER A 15 10.56 -12.35 -0.18
CA SER A 15 9.43 -12.69 -1.05
C SER A 15 8.12 -12.80 -0.29
N ALA A 16 8.11 -13.45 0.87
CA ALA A 16 6.91 -13.58 1.70
C ALA A 16 6.31 -12.22 2.11
N VAL A 17 7.16 -11.25 2.48
CA VAL A 17 6.71 -9.88 2.81
C VAL A 17 6.21 -9.12 1.59
N LEU A 18 6.79 -9.34 0.40
CA LEU A 18 6.34 -8.69 -0.84
C LEU A 18 5.01 -9.25 -1.35
N GLU A 19 4.79 -10.55 -1.20
CA GLU A 19 3.52 -11.21 -1.53
C GLU A 19 2.41 -10.79 -0.56
N ASN A 20 2.72 -10.73 0.74
CA ASN A 20 1.78 -10.28 1.76
C ASN A 20 2.42 -9.27 2.71
N HIS A 21 2.25 -7.98 2.42
CA HIS A 21 2.77 -6.89 3.25
C HIS A 21 2.14 -6.80 4.65
N ARG A 22 1.07 -7.56 4.93
CA ARG A 22 0.41 -7.63 6.25
C ARG A 22 0.94 -8.75 7.12
N ILE A 23 1.84 -9.59 6.60
CA ILE A 23 2.40 -10.71 7.34
C ILE A 23 3.12 -10.22 8.60
N THR A 24 2.88 -10.91 9.71
CA THR A 24 3.48 -10.62 10.99
C THR A 24 4.81 -11.34 11.13
N ILE A 25 5.67 -10.82 12.02
CA ILE A 25 6.96 -11.46 12.32
C ILE A 25 6.74 -12.84 12.96
N SER A 26 5.64 -13.04 13.71
CA SER A 26 5.28 -14.33 14.27
C SER A 26 4.93 -15.35 13.19
N GLU A 27 4.09 -14.99 12.21
CA GLU A 27 3.77 -15.88 11.08
C GLU A 27 5.03 -16.25 10.28
N LEU A 28 5.92 -15.28 10.04
CA LEU A 28 7.21 -15.53 9.39
C LEU A 28 8.16 -16.41 10.21
N SER A 29 8.07 -16.34 11.55
CA SER A 29 8.86 -17.14 12.50
C SER A 29 8.40 -18.60 12.49
N GLU A 30 7.09 -18.82 12.47
CA GLU A 30 6.47 -20.14 12.43
C GLU A 30 6.77 -20.88 11.12
N GLU A 31 6.59 -20.22 9.98
CA GLU A 31 6.85 -20.78 8.64
C GLU A 31 8.28 -21.33 8.48
N GLY A 32 9.26 -20.70 9.14
CA GLY A 32 10.67 -21.06 9.04
C GLY A 32 11.21 -21.90 10.20
N SER A 33 10.43 -22.16 11.25
CA SER A 33 10.94 -22.67 12.54
C SER A 33 12.15 -21.86 13.06
N ILE A 34 12.15 -20.55 12.79
CA ILE A 34 13.19 -19.61 13.23
C ILE A 34 12.59 -18.79 14.35
N SER A 35 13.35 -18.49 15.39
CA SER A 35 12.83 -17.63 16.45
C SER A 35 12.53 -16.20 15.97
N TYR A 36 11.62 -15.53 16.67
CA TYR A 36 11.14 -14.19 16.33
C TYR A 36 12.26 -13.16 16.15
N VAL A 37 13.23 -13.13 17.08
CA VAL A 37 14.28 -12.09 17.13
C VAL A 37 15.20 -12.11 15.90
N PRO A 38 15.71 -13.27 15.43
CA PRO A 38 16.40 -13.37 14.16
C PRO A 38 15.59 -12.86 12.97
N VAL A 39 14.30 -13.18 12.88
CA VAL A 39 13.44 -12.69 11.78
C VAL A 39 13.32 -11.17 11.83
N LEU A 40 13.08 -10.60 13.01
CA LEU A 40 13.04 -9.14 13.19
C LEU A 40 14.37 -8.49 12.77
N SER A 41 15.50 -9.02 13.22
CA SER A 41 16.84 -8.49 12.88
C SER A 41 17.11 -8.62 11.38
N LEU A 42 16.72 -9.73 10.76
CA LEU A 42 16.85 -9.97 9.33
C LEU A 42 16.07 -8.92 8.52
N LEU A 43 14.80 -8.71 8.87
CA LEU A 43 13.95 -7.75 8.17
C LEU A 43 14.47 -6.32 8.35
N THR A 44 14.82 -5.92 9.57
CA THR A 44 15.15 -4.52 9.89
C THR A 44 16.60 -4.13 9.60
N LYS A 45 17.57 -5.00 9.88
CA LYS A 45 19.00 -4.69 9.72
C LYS A 45 19.58 -5.18 8.41
N ASP A 46 19.25 -6.41 8.03
CA ASP A 46 19.87 -7.04 6.84
C ASP A 46 19.13 -6.67 5.55
N LEU A 47 17.80 -6.56 5.60
CA LEU A 47 16.95 -6.21 4.47
C LEU A 47 16.50 -4.74 4.49
N SER A 48 16.82 -4.00 5.55
CA SER A 48 16.47 -2.58 5.73
C SER A 48 14.97 -2.29 5.54
N MET A 49 14.11 -3.24 5.91
CA MET A 49 12.66 -3.12 5.84
C MET A 49 12.11 -2.43 7.08
N ARG A 50 11.04 -1.64 6.88
CA ARG A 50 10.30 -0.98 7.96
C ARG A 50 8.82 -1.31 7.84
N ARG A 51 8.18 -1.59 8.98
CA ARG A 51 6.72 -1.69 9.03
C ARG A 51 6.10 -0.32 8.82
N VAL A 52 5.16 -0.23 7.89
CA VAL A 52 4.35 0.96 7.61
C VAL A 52 2.89 0.58 7.78
N SER A 53 2.11 1.44 8.43
CA SER A 53 0.66 1.23 8.54
C SER A 53 0.01 1.27 7.15
N THR A 54 -0.94 0.38 6.90
CA THR A 54 -1.77 0.45 5.70
C THR A 54 -2.55 1.77 5.70
N LYS A 55 -2.69 2.40 4.53
CA LYS A 55 -3.54 3.60 4.39
C LYS A 55 -5.01 3.20 4.48
N PHE A 56 -5.84 4.04 5.09
CA PHE A 56 -7.29 3.90 5.00
C PHE A 56 -7.73 4.22 3.57
N VAL A 57 -8.49 3.31 2.97
CA VAL A 57 -9.10 3.49 1.65
C VAL A 57 -10.59 3.71 1.88
N PRO A 58 -11.20 4.81 1.37
CA PRO A 58 -12.61 5.11 1.60
C PRO A 58 -13.56 3.98 1.18
N GLU A 59 -13.23 3.26 0.11
CA GLU A 59 -14.10 2.23 -0.48
C GLU A 59 -13.28 1.20 -1.27
N LEU A 60 -13.74 -0.06 -1.27
CA LEU A 60 -13.18 -1.13 -2.10
C LEU A 60 -13.93 -1.20 -3.42
N LEU A 61 -13.33 -0.64 -4.48
CA LEU A 61 -13.94 -0.59 -5.79
C LEU A 61 -13.95 -1.95 -6.50
N SER A 62 -15.05 -2.22 -7.19
CA SER A 62 -15.21 -3.28 -8.19
C SER A 62 -14.30 -3.07 -9.41
N ALA A 63 -14.27 -4.05 -10.31
CA ALA A 63 -13.50 -3.93 -11.55
C ALA A 63 -14.05 -2.82 -12.44
N ASP A 64 -15.38 -2.75 -12.59
CA ASP A 64 -16.06 -1.78 -13.44
C ASP A 64 -15.86 -0.35 -12.90
N GLU A 65 -16.02 -0.14 -11.59
CA GLU A 65 -15.78 1.19 -10.98
C GLU A 65 -14.31 1.65 -11.11
N LYS A 66 -13.35 0.73 -11.17
CA LYS A 66 -11.95 1.08 -11.43
C LYS A 66 -11.75 1.51 -12.87
N GLU A 67 -12.38 0.82 -13.81
CA GLU A 67 -12.32 1.16 -15.23
C GLU A 67 -12.98 2.52 -15.50
N ASP A 68 -14.15 2.77 -14.91
CA ASP A 68 -14.86 4.05 -15.01
C ASP A 68 -14.03 5.20 -14.43
N ARG A 69 -13.39 4.99 -13.27
CA ARG A 69 -12.49 6.00 -12.70
C ARG A 69 -11.23 6.19 -13.54
N PHE A 70 -10.69 5.13 -14.12
CA PHE A 70 -9.50 5.19 -14.96
C PHE A 70 -9.79 5.98 -16.24
N SER A 71 -10.84 5.65 -16.97
CA SER A 71 -11.24 6.36 -18.20
C SER A 71 -11.49 7.85 -17.93
N THR A 72 -12.30 8.17 -16.91
CA THR A 72 -12.59 9.55 -16.49
C THR A 72 -11.32 10.34 -16.12
N SER A 73 -10.29 9.65 -15.60
CA SER A 73 -9.01 10.28 -15.22
C SER A 73 -8.17 10.74 -16.42
N PHE A 74 -8.44 10.27 -17.64
CA PHE A 74 -7.79 10.77 -18.86
C PHE A 74 -8.61 11.87 -19.53
N ASP A 75 -9.94 11.69 -19.61
CA ASP A 75 -10.81 12.58 -20.37
C ASP A 75 -10.87 14.00 -19.78
N LEU A 76 -11.05 14.11 -18.46
CA LEU A 76 -11.17 15.40 -17.78
C LEU A 76 -9.88 16.24 -17.85
N PRO A 77 -8.67 15.67 -17.59
CA PRO A 77 -7.44 16.43 -17.74
C PRO A 77 -7.08 16.79 -19.18
N GLU A 78 -7.41 15.96 -20.17
CA GLU A 78 -7.20 16.32 -21.58
C GLU A 78 -8.07 17.49 -22.00
N TYR A 79 -9.35 17.50 -21.60
CA TYR A 79 -10.24 18.61 -21.85
C TYR A 79 -9.75 19.90 -21.16
N ALA A 80 -9.32 19.80 -19.90
CA ALA A 80 -8.74 20.92 -19.16
C ALA A 80 -7.48 21.52 -19.80
N LYS A 81 -6.67 20.71 -20.49
CA LYS A 81 -5.48 21.18 -21.23
C LYS A 81 -5.87 21.94 -22.51
N ASN A 82 -6.93 21.48 -23.19
CA ASN A 82 -7.35 22.04 -24.47
C ASN A 82 -8.22 23.30 -24.32
N GLU A 83 -8.93 23.44 -23.19
CA GLU A 83 -9.76 24.61 -22.88
C GLU A 83 -9.19 25.39 -21.69
N GLY A 84 -8.52 26.51 -21.98
CA GLY A 84 -7.83 27.33 -20.95
C GLY A 84 -8.74 27.97 -19.87
N ASN A 85 -10.06 27.91 -20.02
CA ASN A 85 -11.03 28.41 -19.04
C ASN A 85 -11.82 27.32 -18.33
N PHE A 86 -11.64 26.04 -18.68
CA PHE A 86 -12.43 24.92 -18.15
C PHE A 86 -12.52 24.93 -16.63
N LEU A 87 -11.38 24.98 -15.93
CA LEU A 87 -11.34 24.95 -14.47
C LEU A 87 -12.01 26.17 -13.82
N LYS A 88 -12.07 27.32 -14.51
CA LYS A 88 -12.74 28.53 -14.00
C LYS A 88 -14.26 28.44 -14.06
N MET A 89 -14.79 27.54 -14.88
CA MET A 89 -16.22 27.30 -15.02
C MET A 89 -16.74 26.28 -13.99
N ILE A 90 -15.86 25.50 -13.36
CA ILE A 90 -16.25 24.47 -12.41
C ILE A 90 -16.60 25.11 -11.06
N VAL A 91 -17.81 24.84 -10.59
CA VAL A 91 -18.27 25.15 -9.22
C VAL A 91 -18.55 23.84 -8.50
N THR A 92 -17.80 23.52 -7.45
CA THR A 92 -18.01 22.32 -6.62
C THR A 92 -18.65 22.68 -5.29
N ARG A 93 -19.47 21.76 -4.76
CA ARG A 93 -20.03 21.84 -3.40
C ARG A 93 -20.05 20.44 -2.80
N ASP A 94 -19.45 20.29 -1.63
CA ASP A 94 -19.56 19.11 -0.78
C ASP A 94 -20.11 19.50 0.61
N GLY A 95 -20.50 18.49 1.40
CA GLY A 95 -21.01 18.66 2.75
C GLY A 95 -20.23 17.81 3.72
N SER A 96 -19.72 18.41 4.79
CA SER A 96 -19.09 17.70 5.90
C SER A 96 -19.99 17.74 7.14
N LEU A 97 -19.90 16.69 7.96
CA LEU A 97 -20.63 16.62 9.22
C LEU A 97 -19.92 17.48 10.27
N ALA A 98 -20.63 18.43 10.89
CA ALA A 98 -20.15 19.16 12.05
C ALA A 98 -20.71 18.52 13.32
N TYR A 99 -19.84 18.04 14.21
CA TYR A 99 -20.25 17.51 15.51
C TYR A 99 -20.37 18.64 16.53
N GLY A 100 -21.55 18.86 17.08
CA GLY A 100 -21.79 19.84 18.15
C GLY A 100 -21.45 19.24 19.51
N TYR A 101 -20.50 19.84 20.22
CA TYR A 101 -20.29 19.57 21.65
C TYR A 101 -21.23 20.49 22.44
N ASN A 102 -22.13 19.89 23.24
CA ASN A 102 -22.96 20.61 24.22
C ASN A 102 -22.17 20.92 25.48
#